data_AF-A0A7S1S242-F1
#
_entry.id   AF-A0A7S1S242-F1
#
_cell.length_a   1.000
_cell.length_b   1.000
_cell.length_c   1.000
_cell.angle_alpha   90.00
_cell.angle_beta   90.00
_cell.angle_gamma   90.00
#
_symmetry.space_group_name_H-M   'P 1'
#
loop_
_entity.id
_entity.type
_entity.pdbx_description
1 polymer ?
#
loop_
_entity_poly.entity_id
_entity_poly.type
_entity_poly.pdbx_seq_one_letter_code
_entity_poly.pdbx_strand_id
1 'polypeptide(L)'
;CLEKKRPFGHRSQIEEKAPGMVFEGSEAAELWLKYGRKFLVVISYCWLSKEHPDPDTFHLAYLEATIKAMKSNNPGQKGLEEVGVILDYCSFYQEPRTEEQTRSFKQCLGLINVPYGHADVTSAKLVSVPNTERRTYDDRGWTKFESDVIDSKPTAKDLYGELNVLTISSPGCSDLEELAKNQ
;
A
#
# COMPACT_ATOMS: atom_id res chain seq x y z
N CYS A 1 5.08 -14.36 -1.50
CA CYS A 1 6.03 -13.95 -2.57
C CYS A 1 7.47 -13.94 -2.07
N LEU A 2 7.74 -13.34 -0.90
CA LEU A 2 9.09 -13.16 -0.36
C LEU A 2 9.83 -14.49 -0.13
N GLU A 3 9.21 -15.46 0.53
CA GLU A 3 9.79 -16.81 0.76
C GLU A 3 10.17 -17.52 -0.55
N LYS A 4 9.38 -17.28 -1.61
CA LYS A 4 9.57 -17.87 -2.94
C LYS A 4 10.50 -17.03 -3.82
N LYS A 5 11.06 -15.93 -3.30
CA LYS A 5 11.94 -14.98 -4.01
C LYS A 5 11.40 -14.60 -5.40
N ARG A 6 10.10 -14.33 -5.46
CA ARG A 6 9.42 -13.94 -6.71
C ARG A 6 8.71 -12.60 -6.54
N PRO A 7 8.65 -11.77 -7.58
CA PRO A 7 7.84 -10.56 -7.59
C PRO A 7 6.37 -10.86 -7.29
N PHE A 8 5.68 -9.87 -6.73
CA PHE A 8 4.22 -9.88 -6.62
C PHE A 8 3.59 -9.72 -8.01
N GLY A 9 2.35 -10.15 -8.17
CA GLY A 9 1.66 -10.06 -9.47
C GLY A 9 0.85 -8.79 -9.58
N HIS A 10 0.53 -8.38 -10.80
CA HIS A 10 -0.52 -7.38 -11.01
C HIS A 10 -1.92 -8.00 -10.86
N ARG A 11 -2.98 -7.17 -10.91
CA ARG A 11 -4.37 -7.60 -10.64
C ARG A 11 -4.78 -8.92 -11.28
N SER A 12 -4.70 -9.03 -12.61
CA SER A 12 -5.10 -10.26 -13.32
C SER A 12 -4.32 -11.50 -12.88
N GLN A 13 -3.03 -11.36 -12.59
CA GLN A 13 -2.20 -12.48 -12.12
C GLN A 13 -2.55 -12.89 -10.70
N ILE A 14 -2.97 -11.94 -9.85
CA ILE A 14 -3.45 -12.24 -8.49
C ILE A 14 -4.79 -12.98 -8.58
N GLU A 15 -5.73 -12.46 -9.35
CA GLU A 15 -7.05 -13.08 -9.56
C GLU A 15 -6.92 -14.53 -10.09
N GLU A 16 -5.96 -14.77 -10.99
CA GLU A 16 -5.70 -16.10 -11.55
C GLU A 16 -4.97 -17.04 -10.56
N LYS A 17 -3.87 -16.58 -9.95
CA LYS A 17 -2.93 -17.45 -9.20
C LYS A 17 -3.23 -17.53 -7.70
N ALA A 18 -4.03 -16.61 -7.18
CA ALA A 18 -4.39 -16.51 -5.78
C ALA A 18 -5.82 -15.95 -5.63
N PRO A 19 -6.84 -16.70 -6.10
CA PRO A 19 -8.23 -16.26 -6.02
C PRO A 19 -8.62 -15.99 -4.56
N GLY A 20 -9.40 -14.92 -4.35
CA GLY A 20 -9.79 -14.44 -3.01
C GLY A 20 -8.81 -13.48 -2.33
N MET A 21 -7.65 -13.20 -2.93
CA MET A 21 -6.70 -12.19 -2.41
C MET A 21 -7.00 -10.76 -2.85
N VAL A 22 -7.97 -10.58 -3.75
CA VAL A 22 -8.52 -9.28 -4.11
C VAL A 22 -9.85 -9.15 -3.41
N PHE A 23 -9.97 -8.16 -2.52
CA PHE A 23 -11.23 -7.88 -1.84
C PHE A 23 -12.32 -7.48 -2.83
N GLU A 24 -13.54 -7.97 -2.60
CA GLU A 24 -14.72 -7.39 -3.24
C GLU A 24 -14.95 -5.97 -2.72
N GLY A 25 -15.38 -5.06 -3.60
CA GLY A 25 -15.46 -3.64 -3.28
C GLY A 25 -16.38 -3.33 -2.09
N SER A 26 -17.49 -4.07 -1.96
CA SER A 26 -18.43 -3.92 -0.83
C SER A 26 -17.83 -4.42 0.48
N GLU A 27 -17.13 -5.55 0.46
CA GLU A 27 -16.47 -6.10 1.64
C GLU A 27 -15.35 -5.17 2.13
N ALA A 28 -14.50 -4.69 1.20
CA ALA A 28 -13.47 -3.71 1.52
C ALA A 28 -14.07 -2.43 2.12
N ALA A 29 -15.20 -1.96 1.59
CA ALA A 29 -15.89 -0.78 2.12
C ALA A 29 -16.46 -1.02 3.52
N GLU A 30 -17.06 -2.18 3.80
CA GLU A 30 -17.58 -2.53 5.12
C GLU A 30 -16.46 -2.63 6.17
N LEU A 31 -15.37 -3.31 5.83
CA LEU A 31 -14.19 -3.42 6.71
C LEU A 31 -13.55 -2.05 6.94
N TRP A 32 -13.47 -1.21 5.91
CA TRP A 32 -12.96 0.14 6.03
C TRP A 32 -13.86 1.04 6.88
N LEU A 33 -15.18 0.99 6.72
CA LEU A 33 -16.12 1.73 7.57
C LEU A 33 -16.03 1.30 9.05
N LYS A 34 -15.70 0.03 9.30
CA LYS A 34 -15.61 -0.53 10.66
C LYS A 34 -14.28 -0.24 11.34
N TYR A 35 -13.17 -0.33 10.61
CA TYR A 35 -11.82 -0.32 11.18
C TYR A 35 -10.94 0.84 10.68
N GLY A 36 -11.37 1.55 9.64
CA GLY A 36 -10.72 2.76 9.14
C GLY A 36 -9.25 2.55 8.78
N ARG A 37 -8.40 3.46 9.27
CA ARG A 37 -6.94 3.44 9.08
C ARG A 37 -6.27 2.14 9.55
N LYS A 38 -6.92 1.35 10.41
CA LYS A 38 -6.38 0.08 10.93
C LYS A 38 -6.52 -1.07 9.93
N PHE A 39 -7.50 -0.99 9.04
CA PHE A 39 -7.71 -1.99 8.00
C PHE A 39 -7.00 -1.62 6.71
N LEU A 40 -7.07 -0.36 6.26
CA LEU A 40 -6.66 0.01 4.91
C LEU A 40 -5.35 0.79 4.90
N VAL A 41 -4.37 0.29 4.14
CA VAL A 41 -3.10 0.97 3.89
C VAL A 41 -2.88 1.18 2.39
N VAL A 42 -2.41 2.37 2.02
CA VAL A 42 -1.94 2.70 0.66
C VAL A 42 -0.43 2.87 0.66
N ILE A 43 0.23 2.29 -0.33
CA ILE A 43 1.70 2.27 -0.43
C ILE A 43 2.18 3.13 -1.58
N SER A 44 2.99 4.15 -1.27
CA SER A 44 3.77 4.88 -2.27
C SER A 44 5.21 4.36 -2.29
N TYR A 45 5.72 4.07 -3.49
CA TYR A 45 7.02 3.42 -3.69
C TYR A 45 7.53 3.69 -5.11
N CYS A 46 8.84 3.48 -5.31
CA CYS A 46 9.45 3.70 -6.61
C CYS A 46 9.19 2.53 -7.56
N TRP A 47 8.83 2.84 -8.81
CA TRP A 47 8.99 1.87 -9.89
C TRP A 47 10.49 1.74 -10.24
N LEU A 48 11.05 0.54 -10.04
CA LEU A 48 12.46 0.21 -10.29
C LEU A 48 12.73 -0.24 -11.72
N SER A 49 11.71 -0.74 -12.44
CA SER A 49 11.81 -1.02 -13.87
C SER A 49 10.53 -0.62 -14.59
N LYS A 50 10.55 -0.64 -15.92
CA LYS A 50 9.39 -0.29 -16.75
C LYS A 50 8.33 -1.39 -16.73
N GLU A 51 8.75 -2.64 -16.66
CA GLU A 51 7.89 -3.82 -16.78
C GLU A 51 7.28 -4.22 -15.44
N HIS A 52 8.05 -4.06 -14.36
CA HIS A 52 7.63 -4.40 -13.01
C HIS A 52 8.19 -3.37 -12.01
N PRO A 53 7.39 -2.91 -11.03
CA PRO A 53 7.87 -1.88 -10.11
C PRO A 53 8.92 -2.40 -9.12
N ASP A 54 8.94 -3.70 -8.83
CA ASP A 54 9.90 -4.34 -7.91
C ASP A 54 10.44 -5.69 -8.43
N PRO A 55 11.23 -5.71 -9.52
CA PRO A 55 11.63 -6.94 -10.22
C PRO A 55 12.53 -7.85 -9.36
N ASP A 56 13.34 -7.25 -8.49
CA ASP A 56 14.30 -7.95 -7.62
C ASP A 56 13.80 -8.10 -6.18
N THR A 57 12.50 -7.87 -5.94
CA THR A 57 11.84 -8.03 -4.63
C THR A 57 12.39 -7.13 -3.52
N PHE A 58 12.99 -6.00 -3.88
CA PHE A 58 13.52 -5.02 -2.94
C PHE A 58 12.42 -4.43 -2.06
N HIS A 59 11.35 -3.90 -2.67
CA HIS A 59 10.22 -3.32 -1.95
C HIS A 59 9.38 -4.36 -1.21
N LEU A 60 9.40 -5.61 -1.66
CA LEU A 60 8.64 -6.69 -1.04
C LEU A 60 8.96 -6.92 0.45
N ALA A 61 10.22 -6.73 0.86
CA ALA A 61 10.59 -6.80 2.28
C ALA A 61 9.96 -5.67 3.12
N TYR A 62 9.86 -4.47 2.54
CA TYR A 62 9.24 -3.32 3.18
C TYR A 62 7.71 -3.48 3.26
N LEU A 63 7.09 -4.00 2.19
CA LEU A 63 5.68 -4.35 2.16
C LEU A 63 5.34 -5.36 3.26
N GLU A 64 6.15 -6.42 3.40
CA GLU A 64 5.95 -7.43 4.43
C GLU A 64 6.01 -6.83 5.84
N ALA A 65 7.03 -6.01 6.11
CA ALA A 65 7.19 -5.36 7.41
C ALA A 65 6.01 -4.41 7.72
N THR A 66 5.53 -3.66 6.71
CA THR A 66 4.35 -2.79 6.83
C THR A 66 3.10 -3.59 7.17
N ILE A 67 2.83 -4.68 6.43
CA ILE A 67 1.65 -5.54 6.66
C ILE A 67 1.73 -6.21 8.04
N LYS A 68 2.92 -6.66 8.46
CA LYS A 68 3.12 -7.24 9.80
C LYS A 68 2.84 -6.21 10.89
N ALA A 69 3.35 -4.98 10.75
CA ALA A 69 3.08 -3.91 11.69
C ALA A 69 1.59 -3.55 11.74
N MET A 70 0.91 -3.52 10.60
CA MET A 70 -0.54 -3.32 10.51
C MET A 70 -1.35 -4.45 11.16
N LYS A 71 -0.84 -5.69 11.19
CA LYS A 71 -1.52 -6.85 11.81
C LYS A 71 -1.19 -7.05 13.30
N SER A 72 -0.50 -6.10 13.93
CA SER A 72 -0.06 -6.24 15.32
C SER A 72 -1.25 -6.34 16.26
N ASN A 73 -1.35 -7.46 17.00
CA ASN A 73 -2.50 -7.81 17.86
C ASN A 73 -2.68 -6.87 19.05
N ASN A 74 -3.36 -5.75 18.82
CA ASN A 74 -3.76 -4.81 19.85
C ASN A 74 -5.28 -4.87 20.11
N PRO A 75 -5.75 -4.38 21.27
CA PRO A 75 -7.16 -4.44 21.66
C PRO A 75 -8.12 -3.80 20.65
N GLY A 76 -7.64 -2.78 19.92
CA GLY A 76 -8.38 -2.05 18.89
C GLY A 76 -8.60 -2.80 17.58
N GLN A 77 -7.97 -3.97 17.39
CA GLN A 77 -8.10 -4.82 16.21
C GLN A 77 -8.86 -6.13 16.48
N LYS A 78 -9.58 -6.23 17.61
CA LYS A 78 -10.32 -7.45 17.94
C LYS A 78 -11.34 -7.80 16.85
N GLY A 79 -11.07 -8.86 16.09
CA GLY A 79 -11.88 -9.32 14.96
C GLY A 79 -11.45 -8.78 13.59
N LEU A 80 -10.27 -8.16 13.47
CA LEU A 80 -9.63 -7.81 12.21
C LEU A 80 -8.51 -8.82 11.92
N GLU A 81 -8.76 -9.77 11.00
CA GLU A 81 -7.79 -10.81 10.65
C GLU A 81 -6.92 -10.44 9.43
N GLU A 82 -7.44 -9.53 8.61
CA GLU A 82 -6.84 -9.13 7.34
C GLU A 82 -6.71 -7.61 7.22
N VAL A 83 -5.78 -7.18 6.36
CA VAL A 83 -5.46 -5.79 6.09
C VAL A 83 -5.61 -5.58 4.59
N GLY A 84 -6.37 -4.56 4.21
CA GLY A 84 -6.49 -4.10 2.84
C GLY A 84 -5.24 -3.33 2.43
N VAL A 85 -4.62 -3.72 1.32
CA VAL A 85 -3.44 -3.05 0.76
C VAL A 85 -3.78 -2.49 -0.61
N ILE A 86 -3.68 -1.16 -0.74
CA ILE A 86 -3.73 -0.48 -2.02
C ILE A 86 -2.28 -0.33 -2.51
N LEU A 87 -1.96 -1.10 -3.55
CA LEU A 87 -0.67 -1.07 -4.24
C LEU A 87 -0.99 -0.96 -5.73
N ASP A 88 -0.72 0.20 -6.34
CA ASP A 88 -1.12 0.57 -7.70
C ASP A 88 -1.01 -0.58 -8.73
N TYR A 89 0.13 -1.27 -8.76
CA TYR A 89 0.43 -2.36 -9.67
C TYR A 89 -0.47 -3.58 -9.44
N CYS A 90 -0.73 -3.92 -8.18
CA CYS A 90 -1.62 -5.02 -7.78
C CYS A 90 -3.10 -4.66 -7.92
N SER A 91 -3.46 -3.40 -7.71
CA SER A 91 -4.84 -2.92 -7.72
C SER A 91 -5.37 -2.67 -9.14
N PHE A 92 -4.48 -2.46 -10.12
CA PHE A 92 -4.85 -2.13 -11.49
C PHE A 92 -4.61 -3.26 -12.48
N TYR A 93 -5.46 -3.33 -13.50
CA TYR A 93 -5.20 -4.15 -14.69
C TYR A 93 -4.06 -3.55 -15.51
N GLN A 94 -3.06 -4.37 -15.85
CA GLN A 94 -1.94 -4.01 -16.71
C GLN A 94 -2.20 -4.48 -18.15
N GLU A 95 -1.46 -3.93 -19.12
CA GLU A 95 -1.58 -4.37 -20.51
C GLU A 95 -1.10 -5.82 -20.70
N PRO A 96 -1.73 -6.61 -21.61
CA PRO A 96 -2.88 -6.25 -22.44
C PRO A 96 -4.22 -6.26 -21.65
N ARG A 97 -5.04 -5.21 -21.84
CA ARG A 97 -6.35 -5.08 -21.19
C ARG A 97 -7.52 -5.33 -22.13
N THR A 98 -8.59 -5.94 -21.61
CA THR A 98 -9.91 -5.91 -22.26
C THR A 98 -10.51 -4.49 -22.22
N GLU A 99 -11.58 -4.24 -22.98
CA GLU A 99 -12.29 -2.96 -22.93
C GLU A 99 -12.85 -2.65 -21.53
N GLU A 100 -13.35 -3.66 -20.83
CA GLU A 100 -13.83 -3.54 -19.45
C GLU A 100 -12.70 -3.20 -18.48
N GLN A 101 -11.58 -3.93 -18.58
CA GLN A 101 -10.38 -3.66 -17.77
C GLN A 101 -9.82 -2.26 -18.06
N THR A 102 -9.90 -1.79 -19.30
CA THR A 102 -9.49 -0.43 -19.69
C THR A 102 -10.39 0.63 -19.06
N ARG A 103 -11.72 0.42 -19.04
CA ARG A 103 -12.66 1.32 -18.36
C ARG A 103 -12.39 1.36 -16.86
N SER A 104 -12.22 0.19 -16.23
CA SER A 104 -11.88 0.07 -14.81
C SER A 104 -10.57 0.80 -14.50
N PHE A 105 -9.51 0.56 -15.28
CA PHE A 105 -8.22 1.23 -15.10
C PHE A 105 -8.34 2.75 -15.15
N LYS A 106 -9.04 3.30 -16.15
CA LYS A 106 -9.21 4.75 -16.29
C LYS A 106 -9.96 5.35 -15.09
N GLN A 107 -11.00 4.67 -14.61
CA GLN A 107 -11.74 5.08 -13.44
C GLN A 107 -10.84 5.06 -12.18
N CYS A 108 -10.12 3.96 -11.96
CA CYS A 108 -9.24 3.83 -10.81
C CYS A 108 -8.08 4.83 -10.84
N LEU A 109 -7.49 5.08 -12.02
CA LEU A 109 -6.41 6.06 -12.19
C LEU A 109 -6.86 7.49 -11.82
N GLY A 110 -8.12 7.85 -12.09
CA GLY A 110 -8.69 9.14 -11.68
C GLY A 110 -8.92 9.28 -10.18
N LEU A 111 -8.95 8.16 -9.44
CA LEU A 111 -9.28 8.11 -8.01
C LEU A 111 -8.10 7.72 -7.11
N ILE A 112 -6.98 7.26 -7.67
CA ILE A 112 -5.87 6.68 -6.89
C ILE A 112 -5.24 7.65 -5.88
N ASN A 113 -5.36 8.96 -6.14
CA ASN A 113 -4.88 10.00 -5.24
C ASN A 113 -5.74 10.17 -3.98
N VAL A 114 -6.99 9.73 -4.01
CA VAL A 114 -7.93 9.82 -2.87
C VAL A 114 -7.40 9.08 -1.64
N PRO A 115 -7.03 7.77 -1.70
CA PRO A 115 -6.54 7.06 -0.51
C PRO A 115 -5.23 7.65 0.05
N TYR A 116 -4.35 8.20 -0.79
CA TYR A 116 -3.13 8.88 -0.32
C TYR A 116 -3.44 10.08 0.60
N GLY A 117 -4.46 10.87 0.25
CA GLY A 117 -4.88 12.03 1.03
C GLY A 117 -5.96 11.77 2.09
N HIS A 118 -6.53 10.57 2.17
CA HIS A 118 -7.70 10.31 3.02
C HIS A 118 -7.34 10.11 4.49
N ALA A 119 -7.93 10.88 5.40
CA ALA A 119 -7.66 10.84 6.85
C ALA A 119 -7.69 9.41 7.42
N ASP A 120 -8.72 8.65 7.06
CA ASP A 120 -8.95 7.30 7.59
C ASP A 120 -8.31 6.18 6.77
N VAL A 121 -7.20 6.47 6.08
CA VAL A 121 -6.38 5.48 5.37
C VAL A 121 -4.94 5.65 5.85
N THR A 122 -4.28 4.55 6.23
CA THR A 122 -2.85 4.60 6.53
C THR A 122 -2.07 4.76 5.23
N SER A 123 -1.17 5.73 5.15
CA SER A 123 -0.32 5.96 3.98
C SER A 123 1.12 5.66 4.34
N ALA A 124 1.75 4.76 3.60
CA ALA A 124 3.14 4.39 3.82
C ALA A 124 4.01 4.76 2.62
N LYS A 125 5.07 5.53 2.86
CA LYS A 125 6.07 5.92 1.87
C LYS A 125 7.29 5.02 2.01
N LEU A 126 7.56 4.20 1.00
CA LEU A 126 8.77 3.39 0.90
C LEU A 126 9.86 4.24 0.22
N VAL A 127 10.59 5.00 1.03
CA VAL A 127 11.51 6.06 0.53
C VAL A 127 12.88 5.54 0.08
N SER A 128 13.20 4.29 0.40
CA SER A 128 14.47 3.66 0.02
C SER A 128 14.41 3.01 -1.36
N VAL A 129 15.55 3.01 -2.04
CA VAL A 129 15.77 2.34 -3.33
C VAL A 129 17.06 1.51 -3.26
N PRO A 130 17.25 0.51 -4.14
CA PRO A 130 18.52 -0.20 -4.23
C PRO A 130 19.69 0.76 -4.47
N ASN A 131 20.87 0.45 -3.93
CA ASN A 131 22.07 1.29 -4.11
C ASN A 131 22.53 1.43 -5.59
N THR A 132 22.01 0.58 -6.48
CA THR A 132 22.23 0.64 -7.92
C THR A 132 21.36 1.70 -8.61
N GLU A 133 20.28 2.14 -7.98
CA GLU A 133 19.40 3.18 -8.51
C GLU A 133 20.05 4.55 -8.38
N ARG A 134 20.09 5.30 -9.48
CA ARG A 134 20.62 6.67 -9.48
C ARG A 134 19.63 7.70 -8.94
N ARG A 135 18.34 7.48 -9.19
CA ARG A 135 17.27 8.36 -8.74
C ARG A 135 16.78 7.85 -7.40
N THR A 136 16.58 8.75 -6.45
CA THR A 136 15.94 8.49 -5.16
C THR A 136 14.44 8.73 -5.22
N TYR A 137 13.73 8.42 -4.13
CA TYR A 137 12.27 8.58 -4.07
C TYR A 137 11.81 10.01 -4.41
N ASP A 138 12.51 11.03 -3.92
CA ASP A 138 12.14 12.44 -4.17
C ASP A 138 12.52 12.94 -5.56
N ASP A 139 13.43 12.25 -6.27
CA ASP A 139 13.83 12.59 -7.64
C ASP A 139 12.79 12.17 -8.70
N ARG A 140 11.77 11.42 -8.29
CA ARG A 140 10.71 10.89 -9.17
C ARG A 140 9.45 11.71 -8.99
N GLY A 141 8.93 12.27 -10.10
CA GLY A 141 7.79 13.19 -10.05
C GLY A 141 6.52 12.60 -9.42
N TRP A 142 6.22 11.34 -9.70
CA TRP A 142 4.99 10.70 -9.18
C TRP A 142 5.08 10.43 -7.67
N THR A 143 6.16 9.80 -7.20
CA THR A 143 6.38 9.54 -5.77
C THR A 143 6.52 10.82 -4.97
N LYS A 144 7.15 11.86 -5.54
CA LYS A 144 7.23 13.18 -4.91
C LYS A 144 5.85 13.81 -4.75
N PHE A 145 5.03 13.80 -5.81
CA PHE A 145 3.65 14.27 -5.74
C PHE A 145 2.83 13.50 -4.69
N GLU A 146 2.91 12.16 -4.68
CA GLU A 146 2.23 11.34 -3.68
C GLU A 146 2.71 11.68 -2.26
N SER A 147 4.00 11.91 -2.04
CA SER A 147 4.51 12.36 -0.74
C SER A 147 3.89 13.67 -0.32
N ASP A 148 3.84 14.66 -1.20
CA ASP A 148 3.31 15.97 -0.85
C ASP A 148 1.81 15.90 -0.52
N VAL A 149 1.05 15.03 -1.20
CA VAL A 149 -0.37 14.73 -0.86
C VAL A 149 -0.47 14.05 0.51
N ILE A 150 0.34 13.04 0.77
CA ILE A 150 0.37 12.30 2.04
C ILE A 150 0.73 13.25 3.19
N ASP A 151 1.76 14.07 3.03
CA ASP A 151 2.28 14.97 4.06
C ASP A 151 1.30 16.12 4.36
N SER A 152 0.39 16.41 3.42
CA SER A 152 -0.68 17.41 3.59
C SER A 152 -1.97 16.84 4.18
N LYS A 153 -2.05 15.51 4.40
CA LYS A 153 -3.29 14.86 4.86
C LYS A 153 -3.54 15.12 6.35
N PRO A 154 -4.80 15.23 6.78
CA PRO A 154 -5.12 15.29 8.21
C PRO A 154 -4.83 13.95 8.89
N THR A 155 -4.38 14.03 10.15
CA THR A 155 -4.19 12.84 10.97
C THR A 155 -5.54 12.26 11.40
N ALA A 156 -5.71 10.95 11.25
CA ALA A 156 -6.85 10.27 11.85
C ALA A 156 -6.70 10.24 13.37
N LYS A 157 -7.71 10.75 14.08
CA LYS A 157 -7.75 10.76 15.54
C LYS A 157 -8.65 9.62 16.01
N ASP A 158 -8.11 8.71 16.79
CA ASP A 158 -8.91 7.73 17.54
C ASP A 158 -8.43 7.60 18.99
N LEU A 159 -9.08 6.73 19.77
CA LEU A 159 -8.74 6.49 21.17
C LEU A 159 -7.33 5.90 21.38
N TYR A 160 -6.67 5.46 20.31
CA TYR A 160 -5.43 4.70 20.32
C TYR A 160 -4.25 5.44 19.66
N GLY A 161 -4.43 6.68 19.21
CA GLY A 161 -3.33 7.54 18.75
C GLY A 161 -3.66 8.42 17.53
N GLU A 162 -2.63 9.12 17.07
CA GLU A 162 -2.68 10.06 15.93
C GLU A 162 -1.63 9.67 14.87
N LEU A 163 -1.75 8.49 14.25
CA LEU A 163 -0.80 8.08 13.20
C LEU A 163 -1.47 7.37 12.01
N ASN A 164 -1.40 7.98 10.84
CA ASN A 164 -1.85 7.44 9.56
C ASN A 164 -0.86 7.73 8.42
N VAL A 165 0.34 8.22 8.73
CA VAL A 165 1.42 8.50 7.77
C VAL A 165 2.69 7.82 8.25
N LEU A 166 3.34 7.07 7.38
CA LEU A 166 4.57 6.31 7.68
C LEU A 166 5.64 6.65 6.64
N THR A 167 6.87 6.87 7.09
CA THR A 167 8.05 7.03 6.24
C THR A 167 9.02 5.88 6.52
N ILE A 168 9.02 4.90 5.61
CA ILE A 168 9.72 3.63 5.81
C ILE A 168 11.03 3.65 5.03
N SER A 169 12.11 3.97 5.74
CA SER A 169 13.48 3.96 5.21
C SER A 169 14.16 2.58 5.33
N SER A 170 13.64 1.69 6.17
CA SER A 170 14.08 0.30 6.27
C SER A 170 12.96 -0.59 6.85
N PRO A 171 13.00 -1.92 6.64
CA PRO A 171 12.02 -2.85 7.23
C PRO A 171 11.98 -2.88 8.77
N GLY A 172 12.92 -2.22 9.45
CA GLY A 172 12.98 -2.12 10.93
C GLY A 172 13.01 -0.68 11.42
N CYS A 173 12.44 0.27 10.69
CA CYS A 173 12.39 1.67 11.14
C CYS A 173 11.41 1.86 12.32
N SER A 174 11.63 2.93 13.09
CA SER A 174 10.81 3.29 14.25
C SER A 174 9.34 3.48 13.92
N ASP A 175 9.02 4.00 12.72
CA ASP A 175 7.64 4.24 12.29
C ASP A 175 6.81 2.94 12.27
N LEU A 176 7.43 1.81 11.92
CA LEU A 176 6.77 0.51 11.95
C LEU A 176 6.54 0.01 13.38
N GLU A 177 7.48 0.28 14.30
CA GLU A 177 7.31 -0.03 15.71
C GLU A 177 6.22 0.82 16.37
N GLU A 178 6.13 2.09 15.99
CA GLU A 178 5.09 3.01 16.46
C GLU A 178 3.72 2.63 15.89
N LEU A 179 3.64 2.30 14.59
CA LEU A 179 2.43 1.76 13.98
C LEU A 179 1.94 0.53 14.74
N ALA A 180 2.83 -0.44 15.00
CA ALA A 180 2.51 -1.66 15.71
C ALA A 180 1.95 -1.43 17.12
N LYS A 181 2.32 -0.32 17.80
CA LYS A 181 1.78 0.05 19.12
C LYS A 181 0.41 0.75 19.05
N ASN A 182 0.13 1.42 17.92
CA ASN A 182 -1.07 2.24 17.72
C ASN A 182 -2.19 1.55 16.92
N GLN A 183 -1.95 0.31 16.47
CA GLN A 183 -3.02 -0.58 15.98
C GLN A 183 -3.98 -0.96 17.11
#